data_AF-A0A974RZB4-F1
#
_entry.id   AF-A0A974RZB4-F1
#
_cell.length_a   1.000
_cell.length_b   1.000
_cell.length_c   1.000
_cell.angle_alpha   90.00
_cell.angle_beta   90.00
_cell.angle_gamma   90.00
#
_symmetry.space_group_name_H-M   'P 1'
#
loop_
_entity.id
_entity.type
_entity.pdbx_description
1 polymer ?
#
loop_
_entity_poly.entity_id
_entity_poly.type
_entity_poly.pdbx_seq_one_letter_code
_entity_poly.pdbx_strand_id
1 'polypeptide(L)'
;MKQINDLLNKLTKREREICILLINGYPAKQVGFELGIAEPTVKRLTTNIFNKLGINNKTQLVSFVFTDFIKNIANNSFDNPVDAANQFLSSLQVEPT
;
A
#
# COMPACT_ATOMS: atom_id res chain seq x y z
N MET A 1 -17.93 -3.08 -1.79
CA MET A 1 -16.62 -2.89 -1.12
C MET A 1 -15.81 -1.91 -1.97
N LYS A 2 -15.01 -1.01 -1.38
CA LYS A 2 -14.23 0.01 -2.11
C LYS A 2 -12.93 -0.60 -2.64
N GLN A 3 -12.55 -0.29 -3.88
CA GLN A 3 -11.31 -0.78 -4.50
C GLN A 3 -10.08 -0.12 -3.87
N ILE A 4 -8.92 -0.79 -3.92
CA ILE A 4 -7.67 -0.22 -3.37
C ILE A 4 -7.31 1.12 -4.01
N ASN A 5 -7.57 1.28 -5.31
CA ASN A 5 -7.29 2.50 -6.05
C ASN A 5 -8.05 3.71 -5.48
N ASP A 6 -9.33 3.54 -5.15
CA ASP A 6 -10.15 4.59 -4.54
C ASP A 6 -9.65 5.00 -3.15
N LEU A 7 -9.03 4.07 -2.43
CA LEU A 7 -8.52 4.29 -1.10
C LEU A 7 -7.12 4.92 -1.10
N LEU A 8 -6.25 4.50 -2.03
CA LEU A 8 -4.96 5.14 -2.25
C LEU A 8 -5.14 6.61 -2.68
N ASN A 9 -6.22 6.93 -3.39
CA ASN A 9 -6.56 8.32 -3.76
C ASN A 9 -6.91 9.21 -2.56
N LYS A 10 -7.22 8.64 -1.39
CA LYS A 10 -7.44 9.41 -0.14
C LYS A 10 -6.15 9.70 0.62
N LEU A 11 -5.07 8.99 0.28
CA LEU A 11 -3.77 9.20 0.89
C LEU A 11 -3.05 10.33 0.15
N THR A 12 -2.43 11.22 0.91
CA THR A 12 -1.45 12.15 0.37
C THR A 12 -0.27 11.37 -0.23
N LYS A 13 0.52 12.03 -1.09
CA LYS A 13 1.72 11.43 -1.67
C LYS A 13 2.62 10.78 -0.61
N ARG A 14 2.85 11.49 0.49
CA ARG A 14 3.70 11.02 1.60
C ARG A 14 3.12 9.83 2.34
N GLU A 15 1.81 9.84 2.56
CA GLU A 15 1.11 8.69 3.17
C GLU A 15 1.13 7.46 2.28
N ARG A 16 1.09 7.65 0.95
CA ARG A 16 1.22 6.56 -0.04
C ARG A 16 2.60 5.92 0.02
N GLU A 17 3.67 6.72 0.03
CA GLU A 17 5.05 6.23 0.19
C GLU A 17 5.21 5.38 1.47
N ILE A 18 4.71 5.88 2.60
CA ILE A 18 4.72 5.14 3.88
C ILE A 18 3.90 3.85 3.76
N CYS A 19 2.71 3.91 3.17
CA CYS A 19 1.83 2.75 2.99
C CYS A 19 2.53 1.62 2.22
N ILE A 20 3.20 1.96 1.11
CA ILE A 20 3.96 1.00 0.29
C ILE A 20 5.06 0.32 1.12
N LEU A 21 5.87 1.09 1.85
CA LEU A 21 6.93 0.52 2.69
C LEU A 21 6.37 -0.35 3.82
N LEU A 22 5.22 0.02 4.41
CA LEU A 22 4.55 -0.80 5.41
C LEU A 22 4.08 -2.14 4.85
N ILE A 23 3.50 -2.14 3.64
CA ILE A 23 3.04 -3.35 2.94
C ILE A 23 4.23 -4.25 2.61
N ASN A 24 5.36 -3.67 2.21
CA ASN A 24 6.63 -4.38 1.97
C ASN A 24 7.27 -4.93 3.25
N GLY A 25 6.63 -4.77 4.41
CA GLY A 25 7.08 -5.37 5.65
C GLY A 25 8.01 -4.50 6.49
N TYR A 26 8.42 -3.32 6.03
CA TYR A 26 9.33 -2.45 6.76
C TYR A 26 8.74 -2.02 8.13
N PRO A 27 9.54 -2.05 9.21
CA PRO A 27 9.18 -1.45 10.50
C PRO A 27 9.27 0.08 10.42
N ALA A 28 8.51 0.78 11.27
CA ALA A 28 8.44 2.25 11.26
C ALA A 28 9.81 2.94 11.35
N LYS A 29 10.78 2.34 12.04
CA LYS A 29 12.15 2.82 12.12
C LYS A 29 12.85 2.83 10.76
N GLN A 30 12.75 1.73 10.00
CA GLN A 30 13.34 1.65 8.66
C GLN A 30 12.59 2.55 7.68
N VAL A 31 11.26 2.61 7.76
CA VAL A 31 10.48 3.58 6.95
C VAL A 31 10.96 5.01 7.20
N GLY A 32 11.23 5.37 8.45
CA GLY A 32 11.75 6.70 8.79
C GLY A 32 13.13 6.96 8.18
N PHE A 33 14.00 5.94 8.21
CA PHE A 33 15.32 5.99 7.58
C PHE A 33 15.21 6.19 6.06
N GLU A 34 14.45 5.34 5.35
CA GLU A 34 14.26 5.41 3.89
C GLU A 34 13.69 6.77 3.44
N LEU A 35 12.82 7.34 4.26
CA LEU A 35 12.09 8.55 3.92
C LEU A 35 12.73 9.82 4.51
N GLY A 36 13.80 9.73 5.29
CA GLY A 36 14.45 10.87 5.93
C GLY A 36 13.58 11.58 6.98
N ILE A 37 12.73 10.85 7.71
CA ILE A 37 11.86 11.39 8.77
C ILE A 37 11.97 10.57 10.06
N ALA A 38 11.66 11.19 11.20
CA ALA A 38 11.75 10.52 12.49
C ALA A 38 10.73 9.37 12.63
N GLU A 39 11.12 8.26 13.28
CA GLU A 39 10.23 7.12 13.56
C GLU A 39 8.89 7.52 14.22
N PRO A 40 8.84 8.43 15.22
CA PRO A 40 7.56 8.88 15.78
C PRO A 40 6.65 9.56 14.75
N THR A 41 7.23 10.30 13.79
CA THR A 41 6.49 10.91 12.68
C THR A 41 5.90 9.84 11.78
N VAL A 42 6.65 8.78 11.47
CA VAL A 42 6.12 7.62 10.73
C VAL A 42 4.95 6.99 11.48
N LYS A 43 5.09 6.70 12.78
CA LYS A 43 4.02 6.10 13.59
C LYS A 43 2.74 6.95 13.57
N ARG A 44 2.88 8.27 13.74
CA ARG A 44 1.75 9.21 13.63
C ARG A 44 1.09 9.17 12.25
N LEU A 45 1.88 9.20 11.18
CA LEU A 45 1.37 9.13 9.81
C LEU A 45 0.69 7.78 9.52
N THR A 46 1.23 6.68 10.04
CA THR A 46 0.61 5.34 9.98
C THR A 46 -0.77 5.33 10.63
N THR A 47 -0.94 5.95 11.79
CA THR A 47 -2.26 6.10 12.42
C THR A 47 -3.22 6.90 11.54
N ASN A 48 -2.76 7.97 10.90
CA ASN A 48 -3.60 8.74 9.97
C ASN A 48 -3.99 7.91 8.74
N ILE A 49 -3.07 7.13 8.17
CA ILE A 49 -3.34 6.21 7.07
C ILE A 49 -4.42 5.22 7.48
N PHE A 50 -4.25 4.57 8.63
CA PHE A 50 -5.21 3.61 9.18
C PHE A 50 -6.61 4.22 9.33
N ASN A 51 -6.70 5.43 9.88
CA ASN A 51 -7.97 6.16 10.01
C ASN A 51 -8.60 6.49 8.64
N LYS A 52 -7.80 6.93 7.66
CA LYS A 52 -8.28 7.23 6.30
C LYS A 52 -8.79 6.00 5.56
N LEU A 53 -8.16 4.85 5.82
CA LEU A 53 -8.50 3.57 5.20
C LEU A 53 -9.59 2.81 5.97
N GLY A 54 -9.90 3.20 7.21
CA GLY A 54 -10.83 2.48 8.08
C GLY A 54 -10.26 1.13 8.56
N ILE A 55 -8.94 1.06 8.74
CA ILE A 55 -8.18 -0.15 9.08
C ILE A 55 -7.55 0.04 10.46
N ASN A 56 -7.40 -1.03 11.24
CA ASN A 56 -6.95 -0.90 12.64
C ASN A 56 -5.46 -1.20 12.84
N ASN A 57 -4.83 -1.97 11.93
CA ASN A 57 -3.44 -2.38 12.10
C ASN A 57 -2.77 -2.75 10.76
N LYS A 58 -1.45 -2.92 10.81
CA LYS A 58 -0.60 -3.29 9.66
C LYS A 58 -1.04 -4.61 9.03
N THR A 59 -1.44 -5.61 9.82
CA THR A 59 -1.89 -6.91 9.29
C THR A 59 -3.16 -6.77 8.46
N GLN A 60 -4.14 -5.99 8.93
CA GLN A 60 -5.34 -5.68 8.17
C GLN A 60 -5.03 -4.86 6.92
N LEU A 61 -4.05 -3.94 6.96
CA LEU A 61 -3.60 -3.22 5.77
C LEU A 61 -3.06 -4.18 4.70
N VAL A 62 -2.15 -5.09 5.09
CA VAL A 62 -1.59 -6.10 4.18
C VAL A 62 -2.67 -7.02 3.64
N SER A 63 -3.54 -7.53 4.51
CA SER A 63 -4.66 -8.39 4.11
C SER A 63 -5.62 -7.70 3.15
N PHE A 64 -5.91 -6.42 3.38
CA PHE A 64 -6.75 -5.61 2.50
C PHE A 64 -6.14 -5.51 1.09
N VAL A 65 -4.86 -5.15 1.01
CA VAL A 65 -4.13 -5.02 -0.27
C VAL A 65 -4.07 -6.35 -1.00
N PHE A 66 -3.70 -7.41 -0.29
CA PHE A 66 -3.58 -8.75 -0.86
C PHE A 66 -4.94 -9.27 -1.37
N THR A 67 -6.02 -9.05 -0.61
CA THR A 67 -7.36 -9.48 -1.02
C THR A 67 -7.84 -8.72 -2.26
N ASP A 68 -7.57 -7.43 -2.34
CA ASP A 68 -7.91 -6.62 -3.53
C ASP A 68 -7.11 -7.09 -4.75
N PHE A 69 -5.81 -7.36 -4.58
CA PHE A 69 -4.94 -7.91 -5.61
C PHE A 69 -5.46 -9.26 -6.14
N ILE A 70 -5.78 -10.21 -5.25
CA ILE A 70 -6.33 -11.52 -5.66
C ILE A 70 -7.68 -11.37 -6.38
N LYS A 71 -8.56 -10.47 -5.93
CA LYS A 71 -9.82 -10.18 -6.63
C LYS A 71 -9.56 -9.61 -8.02
N ASN A 72 -8.56 -8.73 -8.16
CA ASN A 72 -8.20 -8.18 -9.46
C ASN A 72 -7.69 -9.27 -10.41
N ILE A 73 -6.85 -10.19 -9.93
CA ILE A 73 -6.41 -11.37 -10.70
C ILE A 73 -7.58 -12.27 -11.07
N ALA A 74 -8.49 -12.58 -10.16
CA ALA A 74 -9.60 -13.50 -10.44
C ALA A 74 -10.61 -12.95 -11.45
N ASN A 75 -10.79 -11.62 -11.49
CA ASN A 75 -11.76 -10.96 -12.38
C ASN A 75 -11.20 -10.66 -13.77
N ASN A 76 -9.88 -10.60 -13.91
CA ASN A 76 -9.21 -10.39 -15.17
C ASN A 76 -8.61 -11.73 -15.59
N SER A 77 -9.18 -12.38 -16.61
CA SER A 77 -8.66 -13.62 -17.20
C SER A 77 -7.23 -13.40 -17.73
N PHE A 78 -6.25 -13.37 -16.83
CA PHE A 78 -4.84 -13.30 -17.18
C PHE A 78 -4.36 -14.73 -17.34
N ASP A 79 -3.99 -15.08 -18.57
CA ASP A 79 -3.35 -16.36 -18.89
C ASP A 79 -2.01 -16.55 -18.15
N ASN A 80 -1.50 -15.51 -17.46
CA ASN A 80 -0.25 -15.52 -16.71
C ASN A 80 -0.26 -14.60 -15.45
N PRO A 81 0.01 -15.13 -14.24
CA PRO A 81 0.04 -14.35 -12.99
C PRO A 81 1.14 -13.28 -12.92
N VAL A 82 2.20 -13.37 -13.74
CA VAL A 82 3.26 -12.35 -13.81
C VAL A 82 2.74 -11.05 -14.45
N ASP A 83 1.88 -11.15 -15.46
CA ASP A 83 1.35 -9.99 -16.16
C ASP A 83 0.37 -9.20 -15.28
N ALA A 84 -0.41 -9.91 -14.45
CA ALA A 84 -1.28 -9.30 -13.46
C ALA A 84 -0.49 -8.53 -12.38
N ALA A 85 0.63 -9.11 -11.93
CA ALA A 85 1.52 -8.45 -10.98
C ALA A 85 2.15 -7.18 -11.59
N ASN A 86 2.64 -7.24 -12.83
CA ASN A 86 3.22 -6.09 -13.53
C ASN A 86 2.20 -4.97 -13.76
N GLN A 87 0.96 -5.30 -14.13
CA GLN A 87 -0.11 -4.33 -14.32
C GLN A 87 -0.51 -3.67 -12.98
N PHE A 88 -0.58 -4.45 -11.90
CA PHE A 88 -0.83 -3.92 -10.56
C PHE A 88 0.27 -2.98 -10.09
N LEU A 89 1.54 -3.38 -10.23
CA LEU A 89 2.69 -2.53 -9.87
C LEU A 89 2.72 -1.23 -10.68
N SER A 90 2.42 -1.31 -11.99
CA SER A 90 2.32 -0.13 -12.86
C SER A 90 1.20 0.82 -12.40
N SER A 91 0.07 0.28 -11.93
CA SER A 91 -1.04 1.08 -11.39
C SER A 91 -0.72 1.78 -10.05
N LEU A 92 0.32 1.33 -9.35
CA LEU A 92 0.77 1.91 -8.08
C LEU A 92 1.68 3.14 -8.24
N GLN A 93 1.95 3.62 -9.46
CA GLN A 93 2.88 4.72 -9.75
C GLN A 93 4.28 4.53 -9.14
N VAL A 94 4.84 3.33 -9.29
CA VAL A 94 6.28 3.12 -9.07
C VAL A 94 6.93 3.06 -10.45
N GLU A 95 7.36 4.21 -10.97
CA GLU A 95 8.26 4.24 -12.11
C GLU A 95 9.59 3.58 -11.69
N PRO A 96 10.08 2.56 -12.41
CA PRO A 96 11.42 2.02 -12.15
C PRO A 96 12.44 3.11 -12.47
N THR A 97 13.33 3.37 -11.51
CA THR A 97 14.50 4.23 -11.71
C THR A 97 15.59 3.48 -12.44
#